data_AF-A0A060ZQD1-F1
#
_entry.id   AF-A0A060ZQD1-F1
#
_cell.length_a   1.000
_cell.length_b   1.000
_cell.length_c   1.000
_cell.angle_alpha   90.00
_cell.angle_beta   90.00
_cell.angle_gamma   90.00
#
_symmetry.space_group_name_H-M   'P 1'
#
loop_
_entity.id
_entity.type
_entity.pdbx_description
1 polymer ?
#
loop_
_entity_poly.entity_id
_entity_poly.type
_entity_poly.pdbx_seq_one_letter_code
_entity_poly.pdbx_strand_id
1 'polypeptide(L)'
;MNLGCFILMFDLILKQMELQDDGVMLGLESSLGKDIVGIINNVFQAPWGGSHTCQKDEKALECSLCQSSILCYQLGCELLERLTPREEIRLVESTDILEDTLLLPQVFGPEQRTKQGAEEADNPASTHTDNPTIQSYSPDNPPMKNNADKKFSYQQLPVSLKLIYTILQEMSKFEEPDILFNMLNCLNILCLHGECLYLARKDHPHFLAHIQEKMLIPSLWTMLKSEFCQLASLAVPQLLHALSLSHGADIFWNLVDSNFNSKDWKIRFEAGELYMSLHLTYVCVCVCGGWGGVGGGV
;
A
#
# COMPACT_ATOMS: atom_id res chain seq x y z
N MET A 1 -10.92 -18.15 -18.99
CA MET A 1 -10.02 -18.32 -20.17
C MET A 1 -8.84 -19.20 -19.76
N ASN A 2 -8.08 -19.82 -20.67
CA ASN A 2 -6.91 -20.60 -20.27
C ASN A 2 -5.73 -19.66 -19.96
N LEU A 3 -5.23 -19.69 -18.72
CA LEU A 3 -4.11 -18.86 -18.25
C LEU A 3 -2.83 -19.09 -19.05
N GLY A 4 -2.60 -20.30 -19.55
CA GLY A 4 -1.47 -20.62 -20.44
C GLY A 4 -1.45 -19.80 -21.74
N CYS A 5 -2.61 -19.36 -22.24
CA CYS A 5 -2.66 -18.49 -23.41
C CYS A 5 -2.20 -17.05 -23.11
N PHE A 6 -2.38 -16.58 -21.87
CA PHE A 6 -1.89 -15.27 -21.44
C PHE A 6 -0.40 -15.29 -21.12
N ILE A 7 0.10 -16.37 -20.50
CA ILE A 7 1.54 -16.61 -20.30
C ILE A 7 2.27 -16.54 -21.65
N LEU A 8 1.84 -17.32 -22.64
CA LEU A 8 2.42 -17.30 -23.99
C LEU A 8 2.30 -15.93 -24.69
N MET A 9 1.30 -15.12 -24.35
CA MET A 9 1.16 -13.76 -24.86
C MET A 9 2.20 -12.82 -24.23
N PHE A 10 2.41 -12.89 -22.92
CA PHE A 10 3.45 -12.13 -22.23
C PHE A 10 4.85 -12.56 -22.70
N ASP A 11 5.13 -13.87 -22.80
CA ASP A 11 6.38 -14.41 -23.36
C ASP A 11 6.67 -13.84 -24.75
N LEU A 12 5.65 -13.82 -25.63
CA LEU A 12 5.80 -13.31 -26.99
C LEU A 12 6.07 -11.80 -27.01
N ILE A 13 5.40 -11.01 -26.16
CA ILE A 13 5.64 -9.57 -26.05
C ILE A 13 7.05 -9.31 -25.50
N LEU A 14 7.48 -10.02 -24.45
CA LEU A 14 8.84 -9.92 -23.90
C LEU A 14 9.90 -10.23 -24.96
N LYS A 15 9.73 -11.31 -25.74
CA LYS A 15 10.67 -11.66 -26.82
C LYS A 15 10.63 -10.65 -27.98
N GLN A 16 9.49 -10.03 -28.26
CA GLN A 16 9.41 -8.93 -29.23
C GLN A 16 10.16 -7.68 -28.74
N MET A 17 9.98 -7.31 -27.48
CA MET A 17 10.69 -6.18 -26.85
C MET A 17 12.20 -6.42 -26.82
N GLU A 18 12.66 -7.64 -26.51
CA GLU A 18 14.10 -8.01 -26.56
C GLU A 18 14.70 -7.92 -27.96
N LEU A 19 13.96 -8.34 -28.99
CA LEU A 19 14.43 -8.29 -30.38
C LEU A 19 14.36 -6.88 -31.00
N GLN A 20 13.67 -5.95 -30.35
CA GLN A 20 13.50 -4.56 -30.75
C GLN A 20 14.18 -3.58 -29.76
N ASP A 21 15.05 -4.08 -28.88
CA ASP A 21 15.71 -3.27 -27.85
C ASP A 21 16.84 -2.42 -28.46
N ASP A 22 16.48 -1.23 -28.95
CA ASP A 22 17.42 -0.19 -29.38
C ASP A 22 18.12 0.52 -28.17
N GLY A 23 17.92 0.05 -26.94
CA GLY A 23 18.49 0.61 -25.71
C GLY A 23 17.77 1.86 -25.18
N VAL A 24 16.60 2.21 -25.75
CA VAL A 24 15.78 3.37 -25.35
C VAL A 24 14.59 2.90 -24.50
N MET A 25 14.53 3.37 -23.25
CA MET A 25 13.38 3.09 -22.38
C MET A 25 12.08 3.62 -22.97
N LEU A 26 11.08 2.74 -23.10
CA LEU A 26 9.77 3.08 -23.67
C LEU A 26 8.95 4.02 -22.79
N GLY A 27 9.02 3.87 -21.46
CA GLY A 27 8.23 4.65 -20.51
C GLY A 27 6.75 4.23 -20.46
N LEU A 28 6.19 4.18 -19.25
CA LEU A 28 4.77 3.84 -19.00
C LEU A 28 3.77 4.74 -19.75
N GLU A 29 4.14 6.00 -20.01
CA GLU A 29 3.26 6.99 -20.63
C GLU A 29 3.34 7.05 -22.17
N SER A 30 4.23 6.28 -22.80
CA SER A 30 4.25 6.15 -24.27
C SER A 30 3.02 5.42 -24.80
N SER A 31 2.74 5.50 -26.11
CA SER A 31 1.63 4.75 -26.71
C SER A 31 1.80 3.24 -26.53
N LEU A 32 2.99 2.71 -26.84
CA LEU A 32 3.28 1.28 -26.69
C LEU A 32 3.31 0.86 -25.21
N GLY A 33 3.86 1.69 -24.32
CA GLY A 33 3.83 1.45 -22.87
C GLY A 33 2.40 1.37 -22.34
N LYS A 34 1.51 2.28 -22.78
CA LYS A 34 0.09 2.27 -22.43
C LYS A 34 -0.65 1.04 -22.95
N ASP A 35 -0.32 0.58 -24.16
CA ASP A 35 -0.89 -0.63 -24.74
C ASP A 35 -0.44 -1.87 -23.94
N ILE A 36 0.85 -1.99 -23.61
CA ILE A 36 1.40 -3.11 -22.80
C ILE A 36 0.80 -3.11 -21.39
N VAL A 37 0.80 -1.98 -20.68
CA VAL A 37 0.16 -1.83 -19.35
C VAL A 37 -1.33 -2.16 -19.42
N GLY A 38 -2.01 -1.77 -20.50
CA GLY A 38 -3.40 -2.14 -20.78
C GLY A 38 -3.60 -3.65 -20.95
N ILE A 39 -2.72 -4.33 -21.68
CA ILE A 39 -2.73 -5.79 -21.83
C ILE A 39 -2.52 -6.47 -20.47
N ILE A 40 -1.51 -6.05 -19.69
CA ILE A 40 -1.24 -6.61 -18.36
C ILE A 40 -2.46 -6.46 -17.44
N ASN A 41 -3.05 -5.25 -17.38
CA ASN A 41 -4.27 -5.00 -16.62
C ASN A 41 -5.44 -5.89 -17.05
N ASN A 42 -5.65 -6.06 -18.36
CA ASN A 42 -6.72 -6.92 -18.88
C ASN A 42 -6.49 -8.40 -18.56
N VAL A 43 -5.23 -8.87 -18.56
CA VAL A 43 -4.87 -10.23 -18.17
C VAL A 43 -5.10 -10.46 -16.68
N PHE A 44 -4.67 -9.54 -15.80
CA PHE A 44 -4.86 -9.65 -14.35
C PHE A 44 -6.35 -9.55 -13.93
N GLN A 45 -7.17 -8.79 -14.65
CA GLN A 45 -8.64 -8.77 -14.44
C GLN A 45 -9.38 -9.98 -15.04
N ALA A 46 -8.72 -10.81 -15.86
CA ALA A 46 -9.42 -11.89 -16.57
C ALA A 46 -9.82 -13.03 -15.62
N PRO A 47 -11.01 -13.66 -15.82
CA PRO A 47 -11.36 -14.86 -15.07
C PRO A 47 -10.50 -16.04 -15.52
N TRP A 48 -9.41 -16.27 -14.79
CA TRP A 48 -8.51 -17.40 -14.97
C TRP A 48 -9.25 -18.69 -14.61
N GLY A 49 -9.34 -19.61 -15.57
CA GLY A 49 -10.03 -20.88 -15.37
C GLY A 49 -9.11 -21.89 -14.69
N GLY A 50 -9.58 -22.52 -13.62
CA GLY A 50 -8.88 -23.60 -12.92
C GLY A 50 -9.57 -23.93 -11.60
N SER A 51 -9.22 -25.08 -11.02
CA SER A 51 -9.63 -25.46 -9.67
C SER A 51 -8.41 -25.31 -8.75
N HIS A 52 -8.47 -24.37 -7.81
CA HIS A 52 -7.49 -24.33 -6.72
C HIS A 52 -7.78 -25.47 -5.75
N THR A 53 -6.77 -26.27 -5.41
CA THR A 53 -6.92 -27.42 -4.50
C THR A 53 -6.01 -27.37 -3.28
N CYS A 54 -5.05 -26.46 -3.21
CA CYS A 54 -4.13 -26.37 -2.06
C CYS A 54 -4.88 -26.08 -0.77
N GLN A 55 -4.51 -26.81 0.29
CA GLN A 55 -4.70 -26.39 1.67
C GLN A 55 -3.50 -25.55 2.14
N LYS A 56 -3.62 -24.87 3.29
CA LYS A 56 -2.59 -23.91 3.78
C LYS A 56 -1.19 -24.50 4.00
N ASP A 57 -1.06 -25.83 4.06
CA ASP A 57 0.20 -26.56 4.23
C ASP A 57 0.69 -27.26 2.95
N GLU A 58 -0.08 -27.23 1.85
CA GLU A 58 0.29 -27.80 0.55
C GLU A 58 0.96 -26.74 -0.33
N LYS A 59 2.24 -26.96 -0.67
CA LYS A 59 3.06 -26.00 -1.41
C LYS A 59 2.45 -25.67 -2.78
N ALA A 60 2.38 -24.38 -3.15
CA ALA A 60 1.99 -23.95 -4.51
C ALA A 60 2.77 -24.63 -5.65
N LEU A 61 3.99 -25.09 -5.37
CA LEU A 61 4.81 -25.92 -6.26
C LEU A 61 4.12 -27.20 -6.74
N GLU A 62 3.04 -27.67 -6.11
CA GLU A 62 2.30 -28.87 -6.51
C GLU A 62 0.96 -28.55 -7.22
N CYS A 63 0.51 -27.29 -7.22
CA CYS A 63 -0.71 -26.88 -7.92
C CYS A 63 -0.41 -26.15 -9.23
N SER A 64 -0.88 -26.72 -10.34
CA SER A 64 -0.72 -26.15 -11.68
C SER A 64 -1.33 -24.76 -11.84
N LEU A 65 -2.42 -24.44 -11.12
CA LEU A 65 -3.01 -23.10 -11.13
C LEU A 65 -2.13 -22.09 -10.40
N CYS A 66 -1.55 -22.45 -9.25
CA CYS A 66 -0.64 -21.58 -8.51
C CYS A 66 0.66 -21.35 -9.29
N GLN A 67 1.29 -22.42 -9.81
CA GLN A 67 2.45 -22.31 -10.72
C GLN A 67 2.18 -21.39 -11.92
N SER A 68 1.03 -21.56 -12.59
CA SER A 68 0.65 -20.72 -13.73
C SER A 68 0.37 -19.27 -13.32
N SER A 69 -0.18 -19.05 -12.13
CA SER A 69 -0.43 -17.70 -11.59
C SER A 69 0.88 -16.98 -11.25
N ILE A 70 1.80 -17.67 -10.57
CA ILE A 70 3.16 -17.20 -10.26
C ILE A 70 3.86 -16.77 -11.56
N LEU A 71 3.90 -17.64 -12.57
CA LEU A 71 4.53 -17.35 -13.87
C LEU A 71 3.84 -16.18 -14.59
N CYS A 72 2.51 -16.07 -14.53
CA CYS A 72 1.79 -14.96 -15.15
C CYS A 72 2.12 -13.60 -14.48
N TYR A 73 2.22 -13.55 -13.15
CA TYR A 73 2.66 -12.34 -12.46
C TYR A 73 4.14 -12.04 -12.72
N GLN A 74 5.02 -13.04 -12.72
CA GLN A 74 6.45 -12.89 -13.05
C GLN A 74 6.68 -12.22 -14.40
N LEU A 75 6.12 -12.79 -15.47
CA LEU A 75 6.22 -12.22 -16.81
C LEU A 75 5.55 -10.84 -16.92
N GLY A 76 4.48 -10.61 -16.15
CA GLY A 76 3.86 -9.29 -16.00
C GLY A 76 4.81 -8.26 -15.38
N CYS A 77 5.61 -8.65 -14.39
CA CYS A 77 6.59 -7.77 -13.76
C CYS A 77 7.79 -7.52 -14.67
N GLU A 78 8.32 -8.56 -15.35
CA GLU A 78 9.37 -8.40 -16.36
C GLU A 78 8.95 -7.41 -17.47
N LEU A 79 7.68 -7.45 -17.92
CA LEU A 79 7.16 -6.48 -18.88
C LEU A 79 7.16 -5.06 -18.32
N LEU A 80 6.80 -4.87 -17.04
CA LEU A 80 6.83 -3.57 -16.39
C LEU A 80 8.26 -3.03 -16.21
N GLU A 81 9.23 -3.88 -15.86
CA GLU A 81 10.65 -3.52 -15.74
C GLU A 81 11.23 -2.98 -17.06
N ARG A 82 10.77 -3.48 -18.22
CA ARG A 82 11.16 -2.94 -19.53
C ARG A 82 10.52 -1.58 -19.84
N LEU A 83 9.51 -1.15 -19.09
CA LEU A 83 8.83 0.14 -19.26
C LEU A 83 9.27 1.20 -18.24
N THR A 84 9.86 0.80 -17.11
CA THR A 84 10.27 1.71 -16.03
C THR A 84 11.80 1.83 -15.89
N PRO A 85 12.34 2.97 -15.44
CA PRO A 85 13.75 3.09 -15.06
C PRO A 85 14.20 2.00 -14.08
N ARG A 86 15.46 1.56 -14.18
CA ARG A 86 16.04 0.58 -13.24
C ARG A 86 16.34 1.15 -11.86
N GLU A 87 16.48 2.47 -11.74
CA GLU A 87 16.69 3.16 -10.48
C GLU A 87 15.35 3.47 -9.80
N GLU A 88 15.26 3.20 -8.50
CA GLU A 88 14.11 3.56 -7.66
C GLU A 88 14.13 5.06 -7.29
N ILE A 89 12.95 5.61 -7.00
CA ILE A 89 12.80 6.94 -6.40
C ILE A 89 13.58 7.01 -5.09
N ARG A 90 14.48 7.97 -4.97
CA ARG A 90 15.18 8.27 -3.73
C ARG A 90 14.26 8.94 -2.71
N LEU A 91 13.77 8.19 -1.72
CA LEU A 91 13.07 8.75 -0.55
C LEU A 91 14.05 9.50 0.37
N VAL A 92 14.30 10.78 0.07
CA VAL A 92 15.29 11.60 0.80
C VAL A 92 14.66 12.66 1.71
N GLU A 93 13.38 13.01 1.57
CA GLU A 93 12.80 14.21 2.22
C GLU A 93 11.74 13.95 3.30
N SER A 94 11.26 12.71 3.48
CA SER A 94 10.26 12.38 4.53
C SER A 94 10.72 11.30 5.50
N THR A 95 11.94 10.81 5.31
CA THR A 95 12.50 9.68 6.03
C THR A 95 12.89 10.11 7.45
N ASP A 96 13.53 11.26 7.65
CA ASP A 96 13.98 11.77 8.95
C ASP A 96 12.89 11.77 10.05
N ILE A 97 11.69 12.28 9.74
CA ILE A 97 10.56 12.34 10.70
C ILE A 97 10.02 10.93 11.00
N LEU A 98 10.01 10.07 9.98
CA LEU A 98 9.52 8.71 10.10
C LEU A 98 10.54 7.80 10.81
N GLU A 99 11.83 8.05 10.64
CA GLU A 99 12.94 7.41 11.36
C GLU A 99 12.82 7.64 12.86
N ASP A 100 12.77 8.89 13.30
CA ASP A 100 12.59 9.21 14.73
C ASP A 100 11.34 8.51 15.32
N THR A 101 10.30 8.31 14.51
CA THR A 101 9.03 7.68 14.94
C THR A 101 9.02 6.15 14.87
N LEU A 102 9.82 5.53 13.98
CA LEU A 102 9.96 4.06 13.86
C LEU A 102 11.11 3.50 14.70
N LEU A 103 12.12 4.33 15.01
CA LEU A 103 13.29 3.97 15.82
C LEU A 103 13.00 4.07 17.32
N LEU A 104 12.14 5.00 17.74
CA LEU A 104 11.63 5.05 19.10
C LEU A 104 10.33 4.22 19.20
N PRO A 105 10.25 3.20 20.07
CA PRO A 105 8.95 2.69 20.49
C PRO A 105 8.22 3.83 21.19
N GLN A 106 7.24 4.44 20.52
CA GLN A 106 6.29 5.29 21.24
C GLN A 106 5.74 4.46 22.40
N VAL A 107 5.78 5.02 23.60
CA VAL A 107 5.32 4.31 24.80
C VAL A 107 3.80 4.27 24.74
N PHE A 108 3.25 3.27 24.03
CA PHE A 108 1.83 2.93 23.97
C PHE A 108 1.39 2.32 25.32
N GLY A 109 1.51 3.15 26.36
CA GLY A 109 0.95 2.94 27.69
C GLY A 109 0.07 4.15 28.03
N PRO A 110 -0.98 3.97 28.85
CA PRO A 110 -1.89 5.06 29.17
C PRO A 110 -1.16 6.13 29.96
N GLU A 111 -0.91 7.29 29.34
CA GLU A 111 -0.34 8.44 30.04
C GLU A 111 -1.24 8.80 31.23
N GLN A 112 -0.70 8.58 32.43
CA GLN A 112 -1.38 9.00 33.64
C GLN A 112 -1.49 10.51 33.62
N ARG A 113 -2.74 10.99 33.58
CA ARG A 113 -3.13 12.39 33.71
C ARG A 113 -2.47 13.02 34.95
N THR A 114 -1.28 13.58 34.77
CA THR A 114 -0.54 14.27 35.83
C THR A 114 -1.34 15.48 36.26
N LYS A 115 -1.98 15.36 37.44
CA LYS A 115 -2.72 16.45 38.05
C LYS A 115 -1.73 17.56 38.43
N GLN A 116 -1.80 18.70 37.75
CA GLN A 116 -1.13 19.91 38.21
C GLN A 116 -1.87 20.52 39.40
N GLY A 117 -1.10 20.89 40.43
CA GLY A 117 -1.46 21.92 41.40
C GLY A 117 -2.32 21.48 42.59
N ALA A 118 -1.72 21.53 43.78
CA ALA A 118 -2.45 21.75 45.04
C ALA A 118 -2.21 23.21 45.49
N GLU A 119 -3.30 23.89 45.88
CA GLU A 119 -3.51 24.76 47.08
C GLU A 119 -2.38 25.77 47.48
N GLU A 120 -2.58 27.05 47.84
CA GLU A 120 -3.65 27.82 48.55
C GLU A 120 -3.70 29.31 48.02
N ALA A 121 -4.66 30.23 48.29
CA ALA A 121 -6.08 30.21 48.70
C ALA A 121 -6.70 31.66 48.64
N ASP A 122 -7.81 31.90 49.39
CA ASP A 122 -8.50 33.14 49.80
C ASP A 122 -9.53 33.90 48.90
N ASN A 123 -10.80 33.45 48.97
CA ASN A 123 -12.00 34.11 49.59
C ASN A 123 -12.32 35.65 49.39
N PRO A 124 -13.58 36.12 49.60
CA PRO A 124 -14.81 35.82 48.82
C PRO A 124 -15.76 37.05 48.61
N ALA A 125 -16.72 37.02 47.66
CA ALA A 125 -17.97 37.85 47.73
C ALA A 125 -19.09 37.44 46.74
N SER A 126 -20.30 37.20 47.29
CA SER A 126 -21.68 37.49 46.82
C SER A 126 -21.91 38.25 45.47
N THR A 127 -22.98 38.06 44.66
CA THR A 127 -24.36 37.56 44.91
C THR A 127 -25.21 37.42 43.61
N HIS A 128 -26.39 36.75 43.70
CA HIS A 128 -27.65 36.93 42.91
C HIS A 128 -27.64 36.77 41.36
N THR A 129 -28.22 35.73 40.76
CA THR A 129 -29.64 35.30 40.51
C THR A 129 -30.19 35.67 39.12
N ASP A 130 -31.13 34.81 38.69
CA ASP A 130 -32.17 35.02 37.66
C ASP A 130 -31.88 34.71 36.17
N ASN A 131 -32.72 33.80 35.67
CA ASN A 131 -32.96 33.43 34.28
C ASN A 131 -34.14 34.30 33.78
N PRO A 132 -34.28 34.63 32.48
CA PRO A 132 -35.22 33.81 31.71
C PRO A 132 -34.96 33.65 30.20
N THR A 133 -35.57 32.59 29.69
CA THR A 133 -35.88 32.21 28.30
C THR A 133 -36.35 33.36 27.37
N ILE A 134 -35.81 33.42 26.15
CA ILE A 134 -36.54 33.87 24.96
C ILE A 134 -36.36 32.85 23.82
N GLN A 135 -37.43 32.61 23.07
CA GLN A 135 -37.55 31.61 22.01
C GLN A 135 -36.94 32.10 20.68
N SER A 136 -36.37 31.18 19.88
CA SER A 136 -36.13 31.41 18.45
C SER A 136 -36.58 30.23 17.60
N TYR A 137 -37.75 30.41 17.01
CA TYR A 137 -38.33 29.79 15.81
C TYR A 137 -37.44 28.85 14.99
N SER A 138 -37.97 27.65 14.73
CA SER A 138 -37.68 26.85 13.53
C SER A 138 -38.92 26.94 12.61
N PRO A 139 -38.76 26.96 11.28
CA PRO A 139 -38.97 25.70 10.56
C PRO A 139 -38.05 25.46 9.34
N ASP A 140 -38.02 24.18 8.95
CA ASP A 140 -37.74 23.67 7.60
C ASP A 140 -36.44 24.06 6.87
N ASN A 141 -35.40 23.25 7.11
CA ASN A 141 -34.50 22.81 6.03
C ASN A 141 -34.62 21.28 5.89
N PRO A 142 -34.76 20.73 4.67
CA PRO A 142 -34.84 19.29 4.47
C PRO A 142 -33.51 18.61 4.84
N PRO A 143 -33.51 17.36 5.33
CA PRO A 143 -32.27 16.67 5.67
C PRO A 143 -31.45 16.43 4.40
N MET A 144 -30.34 17.17 4.25
CA MET A 144 -29.34 16.89 3.23
C MET A 144 -28.82 15.47 3.45
N LYS A 145 -29.21 14.55 2.57
CA LYS A 145 -28.74 13.17 2.56
C LYS A 145 -27.21 13.16 2.58
N ASN A 146 -26.65 12.38 3.50
CA ASN A 146 -25.24 12.02 3.54
C ASN A 146 -24.83 11.34 2.23
N ASN A 147 -24.32 12.11 1.26
CA ASN A 147 -23.58 11.61 0.11
C ASN A 147 -22.07 11.67 0.45
N ALA A 148 -21.66 10.84 1.41
CA ALA A 148 -20.27 10.68 1.83
C ALA A 148 -19.47 9.73 0.89
N ASP A 149 -19.87 9.69 -0.39
CA ASP A 149 -19.31 8.81 -1.42
C ASP A 149 -18.90 9.69 -2.63
N LYS A 150 -17.90 10.57 -2.43
CA LYS A 150 -17.21 11.27 -3.53
C LYS A 150 -16.34 10.26 -4.28
N LYS A 151 -16.97 9.34 -5.00
CA LYS A 151 -16.30 8.35 -5.85
C LYS A 151 -15.55 9.06 -6.96
N PHE A 152 -14.24 8.82 -7.04
CA PHE A 152 -13.44 9.16 -8.20
C PHE A 152 -13.95 8.37 -9.42
N SER A 153 -13.81 8.93 -10.63
CA SER A 153 -14.20 8.21 -11.85
C SER A 153 -13.08 7.26 -12.26
N TYR A 154 -13.20 5.98 -11.91
CA TYR A 154 -12.24 4.93 -12.31
C TYR A 154 -11.97 4.92 -13.83
N GLN A 155 -12.97 5.25 -14.65
CA GLN A 155 -12.83 5.32 -16.11
C GLN A 155 -11.81 6.37 -16.58
N GLN A 156 -11.67 7.49 -15.85
CA GLN A 156 -10.81 8.62 -16.22
C GLN A 156 -9.33 8.43 -15.80
N LEU A 157 -9.02 7.39 -15.03
CA LEU A 157 -7.66 7.14 -14.55
C LEU A 157 -6.71 6.67 -15.70
N PRO A 158 -5.43 7.07 -15.67
CA PRO A 158 -4.37 6.44 -16.47
C PRO A 158 -4.33 4.92 -16.31
N VAL A 159 -3.88 4.22 -17.35
CA VAL A 159 -3.80 2.74 -17.36
C VAL A 159 -2.92 2.20 -16.24
N SER A 160 -1.82 2.87 -15.90
CA SER A 160 -0.91 2.51 -14.80
C SER A 160 -1.60 2.58 -13.43
N LEU A 161 -2.47 3.58 -13.21
CA LEU A 161 -3.25 3.69 -11.98
C LEU A 161 -4.38 2.66 -11.91
N LYS A 162 -4.99 2.32 -13.05
CA LYS A 162 -5.95 1.21 -13.14
C LYS A 162 -5.29 -0.13 -12.80
N LEU A 163 -4.05 -0.36 -13.29
CA LEU A 163 -3.27 -1.55 -12.99
C LEU A 163 -2.90 -1.64 -11.50
N ILE A 164 -2.44 -0.54 -10.86
CA ILE A 164 -2.20 -0.49 -9.41
C ILE A 164 -3.47 -0.89 -8.63
N TYR A 165 -4.62 -0.31 -8.98
CA TYR A 165 -5.89 -0.63 -8.33
C TYR A 165 -6.26 -2.11 -8.51
N THR A 166 -6.08 -2.66 -9.71
CA THR A 166 -6.31 -4.08 -9.99
C THR A 166 -5.38 -5.00 -9.21
N ILE A 167 -4.06 -4.73 -9.18
CA ILE A 167 -3.11 -5.54 -8.41
C ILE A 167 -3.53 -5.58 -6.94
N LEU A 168 -3.83 -4.42 -6.33
CA LEU A 168 -4.30 -4.35 -4.95
C LEU A 168 -5.64 -5.06 -4.72
N GLN A 169 -6.55 -5.08 -5.70
CA GLN A 169 -7.78 -5.86 -5.62
C GLN A 169 -7.51 -7.37 -5.69
N GLU A 170 -6.64 -7.82 -6.58
CA GLU A 170 -6.31 -9.24 -6.71
C GLU A 170 -5.52 -9.75 -5.51
N MET A 171 -4.57 -8.97 -4.96
CA MET A 171 -3.81 -9.31 -3.74
C MET A 171 -4.72 -9.66 -2.55
N SER A 172 -5.90 -9.07 -2.45
CA SER A 172 -6.87 -9.40 -1.39
C SER A 172 -7.52 -10.78 -1.50
N LYS A 173 -7.30 -11.51 -2.61
CA LYS A 173 -7.94 -12.80 -2.92
C LYS A 173 -6.99 -14.00 -2.81
N PHE A 174 -5.68 -13.79 -2.81
CA PHE A 174 -4.69 -14.85 -2.72
C PHE A 174 -4.06 -14.87 -1.33
N GLU A 175 -3.99 -16.05 -0.71
CA GLU A 175 -3.24 -16.25 0.55
C GLU A 175 -1.81 -16.79 0.29
N GLU A 176 -1.50 -17.20 -0.95
CA GLU A 176 -0.23 -17.84 -1.31
C GLU A 176 0.93 -16.82 -1.37
N PRO A 177 2.00 -17.00 -0.57
CA PRO A 177 3.07 -16.01 -0.46
C PRO A 177 3.82 -15.79 -1.77
N ASP A 178 4.05 -16.84 -2.57
CA ASP A 178 4.75 -16.72 -3.86
C ASP A 178 3.94 -15.90 -4.89
N ILE A 179 2.62 -16.01 -4.89
CA ILE A 179 1.75 -15.20 -5.76
C ILE A 179 1.79 -13.74 -5.29
N LEU A 180 1.61 -13.53 -3.99
CA LEU A 180 1.66 -12.21 -3.36
C LEU A 180 3.01 -11.50 -3.56
N PHE A 181 4.12 -12.24 -3.57
CA PHE A 181 5.46 -11.71 -3.81
C PHE A 181 5.58 -11.11 -5.21
N ASN A 182 5.10 -11.83 -6.23
CA ASN A 182 5.14 -11.34 -7.60
C ASN A 182 4.14 -10.19 -7.83
N MET A 183 2.95 -10.25 -7.25
CA MET A 183 2.02 -9.11 -7.24
C MET A 183 2.65 -7.85 -6.62
N LEU A 184 3.34 -8.00 -5.49
CA LEU A 184 4.00 -6.91 -4.79
C LEU A 184 5.20 -6.35 -5.59
N ASN A 185 5.98 -7.19 -6.27
CA ASN A 185 7.02 -6.72 -7.21
C ASN A 185 6.42 -5.84 -8.31
N CYS A 186 5.35 -6.29 -8.97
CA CYS A 186 4.67 -5.51 -10.00
C CYS A 186 4.14 -4.17 -9.45
N LEU A 187 3.64 -4.15 -8.20
CA LEU A 187 3.22 -2.94 -7.52
C LEU A 187 4.41 -2.00 -7.20
N ASN A 188 5.54 -2.55 -6.74
CA ASN A 188 6.76 -1.81 -6.45
C ASN A 188 7.34 -1.19 -7.73
N ILE A 189 7.39 -1.92 -8.83
CA ILE A 189 7.82 -1.40 -10.14
C ILE A 189 6.96 -0.19 -10.54
N LEU A 190 5.63 -0.28 -10.47
CA LEU A 190 4.74 0.84 -10.81
C LEU A 190 4.90 2.05 -9.88
N CYS A 191 5.15 1.83 -8.60
CA CYS A 191 5.14 2.88 -7.58
C CYS A 191 6.51 3.52 -7.34
N LEU A 192 7.57 2.71 -7.22
CA LEU A 192 8.94 3.11 -6.89
C LEU A 192 9.79 3.41 -8.12
N HIS A 193 9.55 2.75 -9.26
CA HIS A 193 10.28 3.02 -10.51
C HIS A 193 9.45 3.85 -11.49
N GLY A 194 8.15 3.58 -11.58
CA GLY A 194 7.21 4.28 -12.46
C GLY A 194 6.63 5.60 -11.90
N GLU A 195 6.99 5.99 -10.67
CA GLU A 195 6.49 7.16 -9.93
C GLU A 195 4.96 7.33 -9.87
N CYS A 196 4.18 6.29 -10.16
CA CYS A 196 2.76 6.42 -10.48
C CYS A 196 1.94 7.08 -9.36
N LEU A 197 2.21 6.73 -8.10
CA LEU A 197 1.52 7.32 -6.94
C LEU A 197 1.99 8.77 -6.65
N TYR A 198 3.27 9.07 -6.91
CA TYR A 198 3.83 10.41 -6.75
C TYR A 198 3.24 11.40 -7.77
N LEU A 199 3.02 10.94 -9.01
CA LEU A 199 2.30 11.70 -10.03
C LEU A 199 0.80 11.83 -9.68
N ALA A 200 0.16 10.73 -9.28
CA ALA A 200 -1.25 10.72 -8.86
C ALA A 200 -1.57 11.70 -7.72
N ARG A 201 -0.60 12.04 -6.87
CA ARG A 201 -0.72 13.08 -5.83
C ARG A 201 -1.16 14.44 -6.39
N LYS A 202 -0.72 14.80 -7.60
CA LYS A 202 -1.05 16.07 -8.26
C LYS A 202 -2.36 15.97 -9.03
N ASP A 203 -2.51 14.93 -9.85
CA ASP A 203 -3.59 14.84 -10.84
C ASP A 203 -4.86 14.17 -10.29
N HIS A 204 -4.73 13.28 -9.31
CA HIS A 204 -5.81 12.44 -8.79
C HIS A 204 -5.78 12.27 -7.25
N PRO A 205 -5.73 13.35 -6.45
CA PRO A 205 -5.55 13.28 -5.00
C PRO A 205 -6.63 12.47 -4.25
N HIS A 206 -7.89 12.49 -4.72
CA HIS A 206 -8.98 11.70 -4.14
C HIS A 206 -8.82 10.18 -4.37
N PHE A 207 -8.21 9.78 -5.48
CA PHE A 207 -7.89 8.37 -5.76
C PHE A 207 -6.72 7.90 -4.90
N LEU A 208 -5.67 8.72 -4.79
CA LEU A 208 -4.51 8.42 -3.96
C LEU A 208 -4.91 8.20 -2.49
N ALA A 209 -5.67 9.13 -1.90
CA ALA A 209 -6.16 9.00 -0.52
C ALA A 209 -6.99 7.73 -0.31
N HIS A 210 -7.89 7.39 -1.25
CA HIS A 210 -8.69 6.17 -1.18
C HIS A 210 -7.83 4.90 -1.23
N ILE A 211 -6.86 4.83 -2.14
CA ILE A 211 -5.95 3.68 -2.25
C ILE A 211 -5.10 3.55 -0.99
N GLN A 212 -4.50 4.64 -0.48
CA GLN A 212 -3.70 4.60 0.75
C GLN A 212 -4.54 4.08 1.93
N GLU A 213 -5.74 4.64 2.14
CA GLU A 213 -6.57 4.33 3.31
C GLU A 213 -7.20 2.93 3.27
N LYS A 214 -7.68 2.48 2.11
CA LYS A 214 -8.53 1.28 2.00
C LYS A 214 -7.82 0.05 1.43
N MET A 215 -6.64 0.21 0.83
CA MET A 215 -5.98 -0.87 0.09
C MET A 215 -4.48 -0.94 0.40
N LEU A 216 -3.70 0.04 -0.06
CA LEU A 216 -2.24 -0.01 -0.06
C LEU A 216 -1.63 -0.15 1.34
N ILE A 217 -1.93 0.78 2.26
CA ILE A 217 -1.34 0.74 3.61
C ILE A 217 -1.85 -0.48 4.42
N PRO A 218 -3.17 -0.81 4.43
CA PRO A 218 -3.65 -2.02 5.08
C PRO A 218 -3.03 -3.31 4.54
N SER A 219 -2.96 -3.48 3.21
CA SER A 219 -2.36 -4.67 2.60
C SER A 219 -0.89 -4.80 2.97
N LEU A 220 -0.09 -3.75 2.78
CA LEU A 220 1.34 -3.76 3.11
C LEU A 220 1.56 -4.06 4.60
N TRP A 221 0.79 -3.44 5.50
CA TRP A 221 0.86 -3.73 6.94
C TRP A 221 0.63 -5.21 7.24
N THR A 222 -0.40 -5.83 6.66
CA THR A 222 -0.69 -7.26 6.88
C THR A 222 0.33 -8.22 6.24
N MET A 223 1.18 -7.75 5.34
CA MET A 223 2.22 -8.55 4.67
C MET A 223 3.56 -8.56 5.41
N LEU A 224 3.72 -7.75 6.47
CA LEU A 224 4.93 -7.70 7.31
C LEU A 224 5.06 -8.89 8.29
N LYS A 225 4.45 -10.03 7.98
CA LYS A 225 4.51 -11.21 8.86
C LYS A 225 5.91 -11.82 8.81
N SER A 226 6.44 -12.15 9.98
CA SER A 226 7.80 -12.70 10.14
C SER A 226 8.02 -14.03 9.44
N GLU A 227 6.95 -14.80 9.21
CA GLU A 227 6.93 -16.04 8.41
C GLU A 227 7.27 -15.82 6.92
N PHE A 228 7.11 -14.60 6.40
CA PHE A 228 7.36 -14.24 5.00
C PHE A 228 8.39 -13.09 4.87
N CYS A 229 9.60 -13.30 5.38
CA CYS A 229 10.66 -12.28 5.38
C CYS A 229 10.97 -11.67 3.99
N GLN A 230 10.79 -12.44 2.91
CA GLN A 230 10.93 -11.95 1.53
C GLN A 230 9.82 -10.95 1.15
N LEU A 231 8.55 -11.23 1.52
CA LEU A 231 7.46 -10.26 1.37
C LEU A 231 7.72 -9.00 2.19
N ALA A 232 8.18 -9.13 3.43
CA ALA A 232 8.52 -7.99 4.27
C ALA A 232 9.61 -7.11 3.62
N SER A 233 10.64 -7.72 3.01
CA SER A 233 11.72 -6.99 2.33
C SER A 233 11.25 -6.13 1.15
N LEU A 234 10.16 -6.52 0.47
CA LEU A 234 9.52 -5.73 -0.58
C LEU A 234 8.47 -4.76 -0.05
N ALA A 235 7.76 -5.15 1.01
CA ALA A 235 6.64 -4.39 1.56
C ALA A 235 7.12 -3.17 2.35
N VAL A 236 8.26 -3.23 3.03
CA VAL A 236 8.80 -2.10 3.79
C VAL A 236 9.18 -0.91 2.91
N PRO A 237 9.99 -1.03 1.84
CA PRO A 237 10.28 0.10 0.95
C PRO A 237 9.01 0.74 0.38
N GLN A 238 8.09 -0.09 -0.12
CA GLN A 238 6.82 0.36 -0.68
C GLN A 238 5.90 1.02 0.36
N LEU A 239 5.92 0.55 1.61
CA LEU A 239 5.20 1.19 2.72
C LEU A 239 5.82 2.55 3.02
N LEU A 240 7.14 2.65 3.22
CA LEU A 240 7.84 3.93 3.46
C LEU A 240 7.53 4.96 2.36
N HIS A 241 7.51 4.54 1.09
CA HIS A 241 7.08 5.39 -0.02
C HIS A 241 5.62 5.82 0.14
N ALA A 242 4.69 4.91 0.44
CA ALA A 242 3.29 5.24 0.71
C ALA A 242 3.10 6.19 1.90
N LEU A 243 4.00 6.17 2.90
CA LEU A 243 4.01 7.08 4.06
C LEU A 243 4.57 8.47 3.73
N SER A 244 5.54 8.57 2.79
CA SER A 244 6.08 9.83 2.28
C SER A 244 5.07 10.65 1.44
N LEU A 245 4.02 9.98 0.95
CA LEU A 245 2.94 10.63 0.22
C LEU A 245 1.94 11.26 1.19
N SER A 246 1.32 12.37 0.78
CA SER A 246 0.37 13.14 1.58
C SER A 246 -0.72 12.26 2.22
N HIS A 247 -0.97 12.47 3.53
CA HIS A 247 -1.87 11.68 4.40
C HIS A 247 -1.43 10.23 4.70
N GLY A 248 -0.36 9.71 4.09
CA GLY A 248 0.08 8.33 4.26
C GLY A 248 0.48 8.01 5.71
N ALA A 249 1.34 8.84 6.30
CA ALA A 249 1.75 8.72 7.70
C ALA A 249 0.55 8.75 8.67
N ASP A 250 -0.39 9.69 8.50
CA ASP A 250 -1.58 9.82 9.35
C ASP A 250 -2.45 8.54 9.30
N ILE A 251 -2.70 8.02 8.09
CA ILE A 251 -3.48 6.80 7.86
C ILE A 251 -2.82 5.60 8.56
N PHE A 252 -1.50 5.46 8.43
CA PHE A 252 -0.74 4.38 9.03
C PHE A 252 -0.73 4.43 10.55
N TRP A 253 -0.47 5.58 11.16
CA TRP A 253 -0.45 5.69 12.62
C TRP A 253 -1.83 5.46 13.23
N ASN A 254 -2.92 5.88 12.57
CA ASN A 254 -4.28 5.53 12.98
C ASN A 254 -4.56 4.01 12.88
N LEU A 255 -4.05 3.33 11.84
CA LEU A 255 -4.16 1.88 11.69
C LEU A 255 -3.38 1.13 12.78
N VAL A 256 -2.13 1.54 13.03
CA VAL A 256 -1.26 0.97 14.07
C VAL A 256 -1.91 1.17 15.45
N ASP A 257 -2.30 2.40 15.81
CA ASP A 257 -2.94 2.69 17.10
C ASP A 257 -4.22 1.87 17.29
N SER A 258 -5.08 1.78 16.26
CA SER A 258 -6.30 0.96 16.32
C SER A 258 -6.01 -0.54 16.55
N ASN A 259 -4.89 -1.06 16.04
CA ASN A 259 -4.51 -2.45 16.24
C ASN A 259 -3.88 -2.68 17.63
N PHE A 260 -3.00 -1.78 18.08
CA PHE A 260 -2.38 -1.84 19.42
C PHE A 260 -3.39 -1.59 20.55
N ASN A 261 -4.40 -0.74 20.35
CA ASN A 261 -5.49 -0.49 21.29
C ASN A 261 -6.70 -1.45 21.10
N SER A 262 -6.56 -2.49 20.28
CA SER A 262 -7.63 -3.47 20.05
C SER A 262 -8.05 -4.18 21.35
N LYS A 263 -9.34 -4.51 21.43
CA LYS A 263 -9.90 -5.31 22.52
C LYS A 263 -9.47 -6.78 22.44
N ASP A 264 -9.16 -7.27 21.23
CA ASP A 264 -8.64 -8.62 21.04
C ASP A 264 -7.12 -8.63 21.25
N TRP A 265 -6.66 -9.47 22.17
CA TRP A 265 -5.23 -9.63 22.45
C TRP A 265 -4.47 -10.21 21.26
N LYS A 266 -5.11 -10.98 20.37
CA LYS A 266 -4.48 -11.54 19.18
C LYS A 266 -4.07 -10.46 18.20
N ILE A 267 -4.98 -9.51 17.94
CA ILE A 267 -4.72 -8.35 17.07
C ILE A 267 -3.59 -7.50 17.64
N ARG A 268 -3.55 -7.29 18.97
CA ARG A 268 -2.44 -6.57 19.62
C ARG A 268 -1.11 -7.31 19.53
N PHE A 269 -1.12 -8.63 19.64
CA PHE A 269 0.07 -9.47 19.53
C PHE A 269 0.61 -9.46 18.09
N GLU A 270 -0.25 -9.70 17.10
CA GLU A 270 0.07 -9.61 15.68
C GLU A 270 0.62 -8.21 15.33
N ALA A 271 0.00 -7.13 15.82
CA ALA A 271 0.50 -5.77 15.63
C ALA A 271 1.93 -5.55 16.16
N GLY A 272 2.26 -6.18 17.30
CA GLY A 272 3.63 -6.20 17.84
C GLY A 272 4.61 -6.95 16.93
N GLU A 273 4.23 -8.11 16.40
CA GLU A 273 5.06 -8.87 15.44
C GLU A 273 5.29 -8.11 14.13
N LEU A 274 4.23 -7.51 13.57
CA LEU A 274 4.30 -6.68 12.35
C LEU A 274 5.18 -5.44 12.57
N TYR A 275 5.08 -4.77 13.73
CA TYR A 275 5.95 -3.64 14.08
C TYR A 275 7.43 -4.06 14.22
N MET A 276 7.70 -5.19 14.88
CA MET A 276 9.06 -5.72 15.00
C MET A 276 9.64 -6.13 13.64
N SER A 277 8.83 -6.72 12.75
CA SER A 277 9.26 -7.03 11.39
C SER A 277 9.51 -5.78 10.55
N LEU A 278 8.66 -4.75 10.67
CA LEU A 278 8.88 -3.43 10.07
C LEU A 278 10.22 -2.86 10.51
N HIS A 279 10.46 -2.75 11.81
CA HIS A 279 11.66 -2.16 12.37
C HIS A 279 12.93 -2.95 12.00
N LEU A 280 12.91 -4.29 12.09
CA LEU A 280 14.06 -5.12 11.75
C LEU A 280 14.43 -5.02 10.27
N THR A 281 13.43 -5.07 9.38
CA THR A 281 13.62 -4.90 7.94
C THR A 281 14.06 -3.47 7.60
N TYR A 282 13.49 -2.46 8.28
CA TYR A 282 13.88 -1.05 8.15
C TYR A 282 15.38 -0.86 8.43
N VAL A 283 15.82 -1.33 9.61
CA VAL A 283 17.23 -1.26 10.01
C VAL A 283 18.11 -2.05 9.05
N CYS A 284 17.67 -3.22 8.57
CA CYS A 284 18.39 -3.99 7.56
C CYS A 284 18.60 -3.19 6.25
N VAL A 285 17.54 -2.57 5.71
CA VAL A 285 17.59 -1.75 4.49
C VAL A 285 18.49 -0.53 4.68
N CYS A 286 18.44 0.13 5.83
CA CYS A 286 19.25 1.31 6.10
C CYS A 286 20.74 0.99 6.35
N VAL A 287 21.03 -0.13 7.04
CA VAL A 287 22.40 -0.53 7.40
C VAL A 287 23.13 -1.24 6.26
N CYS A 288 22.45 -2.06 5.46
CA CYS A 288 23.08 -2.84 4.40
C CYS A 288 23.35 -2.05 3.10
N GLY A 289 22.84 -0.82 2.99
CA GLY A 289 23.06 0.07 1.86
C GLY A 289 21.74 0.63 1.33
N GLY A 290 21.46 1.89 1.64
CA GLY A 290 20.16 2.50 1.36
C GLY A 290 19.76 2.51 -0.12
N TRP A 291 18.57 1.97 -0.41
CA TRP A 291 17.71 2.29 -1.57
C TRP A 291 18.34 2.19 -2.98
N GLY A 292 19.45 1.48 -3.15
CA GLY A 292 20.08 1.30 -4.45
C GLY A 292 21.37 0.48 -4.36
N GLY A 293 21.25 -0.85 -4.31
CA GLY A 293 22.40 -1.68 -3.96
C GLY A 293 22.31 -3.20 -4.20
N VAL A 294 21.37 -3.70 -5.01
CA VAL A 294 21.41 -5.12 -5.47
C VAL A 294 21.72 -5.19 -6.97
N GLY A 295 22.80 -4.50 -7.36
CA GLY A 295 23.47 -4.69 -8.65
C GLY A 295 24.65 -5.65 -8.49
N GLY A 296 24.68 -6.72 -9.30
CA GLY A 296 25.54 -7.89 -9.09
C GLY A 296 27.04 -7.60 -8.89
N GLY A 297 27.61 -8.22 -7.86
CA GLY A 297 29.05 -8.24 -7.59
C GLY A 297 29.68 -9.60 -7.92
N VAL A 298 30.21 -9.70 -9.15
CA VAL A 298 31.19 -10.68 -9.68
C VAL A 298 30.86 -12.18 -9.55
#